data_AF-A0A1V2AUK7-F1
#
_entry.id   AF-A0A1V2AUK7-F1
#
_cell.length_a   1.000
_cell.length_b   1.000
_cell.length_c   1.000
_cell.angle_alpha   90.00
_cell.angle_beta   90.00
_cell.angle_gamma   90.00
#
_symmetry.space_group_name_H-M   'P 1'
#
loop_
_entity.id
_entity.type
_entity.pdbx_description
1 polymer ?
#
loop_
_entity_poly.entity_id
_entity_poly.type
_entity_poly.pdbx_seq_one_letter_code
_entity_poly.pdbx_strand_id
1 'polypeptide(L)'
;MKITWGFVLGAFIVLGLLAGAIYLPYYFVHSPFFNQNFCESGQIGDSIGGTVGPAVAIIGALLTFLAFYVQYQANQQQKADLKQQREDWEIERFETRFFELLKLHKENVSEMELVAGKIKGKLSFNYLFEEFICLYKQVNKLVENSPEPDKSNLNAAKITYLVFYYGVGKLAETSYIPEFSWPEYQLFEDVKKSILQQQQDYIYPSKSSWQWAEYQYMPYNGHSTMLGTYYRHLFQTSKYIITFPHIKDPEVKYQYIRTMRDQLSEFEQLMLYFNATTWFPKEWEEAFTSYRFIKNIPLQHIPEELSPIERYQEFMIKLWLTKKKRLFEVQGDIDKVVNIWIDSYPEIYITLKIHPGHKNYPSQSDVKHLMDMRNWS
;
A
#
# COMPACT_ATOMS: atom_id res chain seq x y z
N MET A 1 12.92 32.30 -25.11
CA MET A 1 12.93 31.93 -26.54
C MET A 1 14.33 32.23 -27.09
N LYS A 2 15.26 31.26 -27.04
CA LYS A 2 16.60 31.44 -27.63
C LYS A 2 16.46 31.18 -29.12
N ILE A 3 16.35 32.22 -29.93
CA ILE A 3 16.53 32.11 -31.38
C ILE A 3 17.95 31.62 -31.56
N THR A 4 18.12 30.34 -31.93
CA THR A 4 19.44 29.79 -32.21
C THR A 4 20.00 30.56 -33.39
N TRP A 5 21.18 31.14 -33.23
CA TRP A 5 21.85 31.94 -34.27
C TRP A 5 21.90 31.25 -35.65
N GLY A 6 21.78 29.92 -35.69
CA GLY A 6 21.62 29.13 -36.92
C GLY A 6 20.37 29.46 -37.75
N PHE A 7 19.23 29.84 -37.14
CA PHE A 7 18.04 30.27 -37.87
C PHE A 7 18.24 31.62 -38.55
N VAL A 8 18.89 32.55 -37.85
CA VAL A 8 19.24 33.88 -38.39
C VAL A 8 20.24 33.72 -39.54
N LEU A 9 21.28 32.89 -39.34
CA LEU A 9 22.27 32.59 -40.37
C LEU A 9 21.64 31.93 -41.60
N GLY A 10 20.72 30.96 -41.40
CA GLY A 10 19.99 30.31 -42.47
C GLY A 10 19.11 31.26 -43.27
N ALA A 11 18.42 32.19 -42.60
CA ALA A 11 17.62 33.23 -43.26
C ALA A 11 18.49 34.17 -44.11
N PHE A 12 19.67 34.57 -43.61
CA PHE A 12 20.61 35.39 -44.37
C PHE A 12 21.21 34.65 -45.58
N ILE A 13 21.49 33.35 -45.48
CA ILE A 13 21.96 32.53 -46.60
C ILE A 13 20.89 32.42 -47.68
N VAL A 14 19.63 32.20 -47.31
CA VAL A 14 18.51 32.13 -48.25
C VAL A 14 18.28 33.49 -48.94
N LEU A 15 18.29 34.59 -48.19
CA LEU A 15 18.21 35.95 -48.74
C LEU A 15 19.39 36.27 -49.68
N GLY A 16 20.59 35.85 -49.31
CA GLY A 16 21.80 36.00 -50.14
C GLY A 16 21.72 35.22 -51.45
N LEU A 17 21.20 33.99 -51.42
CA LEU A 17 21.01 33.16 -52.61
C LEU A 17 19.91 33.72 -53.53
N LEU A 18 18.82 34.26 -52.97
CA LEU A 18 17.78 34.94 -53.72
C LEU A 18 18.30 36.22 -54.39
N ALA A 19 19.07 37.03 -53.65
CA ALA A 19 19.71 38.22 -54.20
C ALA A 19 20.75 37.85 -55.28
N GLY A 20 21.53 36.81 -55.07
CA GLY A 20 22.49 36.28 -56.05
C GLY A 20 21.82 35.75 -57.31
N ALA A 21 20.70 35.04 -57.20
CA ALA A 21 19.92 34.56 -58.34
C ALA A 21 19.34 35.70 -59.20
N ILE A 22 19.07 36.87 -58.60
CA ILE A 22 18.62 38.08 -59.31
C ILE A 22 19.81 38.84 -59.93
N TYR A 23 20.94 38.92 -59.21
CA TYR A 23 22.08 39.76 -59.59
C TYR A 23 23.04 39.08 -60.58
N LEU A 24 23.21 37.76 -60.50
CA LEU A 24 24.10 37.00 -61.41
C LEU A 24 23.67 37.08 -62.88
N PRO A 25 22.38 36.91 -63.26
CA PRO A 25 21.95 37.10 -64.63
C PRO A 25 22.17 38.52 -65.14
N TYR A 26 21.93 39.53 -64.28
CA TYR A 26 22.17 40.94 -64.62
C TYR A 26 23.65 41.22 -64.92
N TYR A 27 24.55 40.69 -64.10
CA TYR A 27 26.00 40.83 -64.28
C TYR A 27 26.53 40.06 -65.50
N PHE A 28 26.05 38.84 -65.75
CA PHE A 28 26.45 38.04 -66.91
C PHE A 28 26.00 38.65 -68.25
N VAL A 29 24.83 39.31 -68.28
CA VAL A 29 24.31 39.99 -69.48
C VAL A 29 25.08 41.27 -69.83
N HIS A 30 25.67 41.96 -68.83
CA HIS A 30 26.39 43.23 -69.04
C HIS A 30 27.92 43.09 -69.06
N SER A 31 28.45 41.87 -68.94
CA SER A 31 29.89 41.63 -69.02
C SER A 31 30.39 41.73 -70.46
N PRO A 32 31.44 42.53 -70.75
CA PRO A 32 31.95 42.74 -72.11
C PRO A 32 32.64 41.51 -72.74
N PHE A 33 32.68 40.37 -72.03
CA PHE A 33 33.28 39.12 -72.48
C PHE A 33 32.34 38.26 -73.36
N PHE A 34 31.02 38.50 -73.30
CA PHE A 34 30.00 37.76 -74.07
C PHE A 34 29.34 38.67 -75.11
N ASN A 35 30.05 38.96 -76.19
CA ASN A 35 29.52 39.73 -77.32
C ASN A 35 28.91 38.79 -78.37
N GLN A 36 27.65 38.35 -78.21
CA GLN A 36 26.92 37.62 -79.26
C GLN A 36 25.40 37.87 -79.27
N ASN A 37 24.83 37.78 -80.48
CA ASN A 37 23.45 38.06 -80.87
C ASN A 37 22.37 37.44 -79.95
N PHE A 38 21.40 38.26 -79.54
CA PHE A 38 20.27 37.89 -78.66
C PHE A 38 19.19 36.99 -79.32
N CYS A 39 19.46 36.35 -80.46
CA CYS A 39 18.51 35.44 -81.11
C CYS A 39 18.50 34.02 -80.50
N GLU A 40 19.44 33.68 -79.61
CA GLU A 40 19.51 32.39 -78.91
C GLU A 40 19.51 32.56 -77.38
N SER A 41 18.66 33.45 -76.85
CA SER A 41 18.52 33.72 -75.40
C SER A 41 18.21 32.47 -74.54
N GLY A 42 17.80 31.36 -75.17
CA GLY A 42 17.65 30.05 -74.53
C GLY A 42 18.97 29.46 -74.01
N GLN A 43 20.07 29.53 -74.77
CA GLN A 43 21.33 28.87 -74.41
C GLN A 43 22.03 29.48 -73.18
N ILE A 44 21.86 30.80 -72.97
CA ILE A 44 22.34 31.48 -71.76
C ILE A 44 21.50 31.06 -70.55
N GLY A 45 20.17 30.96 -70.73
CA GLY A 45 19.27 30.41 -69.73
C GLY A 45 19.60 28.97 -69.36
N ASP A 46 19.94 28.14 -70.35
CA ASP A 46 20.32 26.73 -70.16
C ASP A 46 21.65 26.58 -69.41
N SER A 47 22.63 27.45 -69.67
CA SER A 47 23.93 27.44 -68.99
C SER A 47 23.83 27.91 -67.53
N ILE A 48 23.02 28.94 -67.27
CA ILE A 48 22.74 29.43 -65.91
C ILE A 48 21.92 28.39 -65.15
N GLY A 49 20.85 27.86 -65.75
CA GLY A 49 20.02 26.81 -65.17
C GLY A 49 20.78 25.52 -64.86
N GLY A 50 21.64 25.08 -65.79
CA GLY A 50 22.46 23.88 -65.66
C GLY A 50 23.54 23.96 -64.58
N THR A 51 24.04 25.17 -64.26
CA THR A 51 25.09 25.38 -63.25
C THR A 51 24.52 25.79 -61.89
N VAL A 52 23.51 26.66 -61.87
CA VAL A 52 22.89 27.19 -60.64
C VAL A 52 21.86 26.21 -60.07
N GLY A 53 21.09 25.52 -60.92
CA GLY A 53 20.07 24.57 -60.50
C GLY A 53 20.58 23.48 -59.55
N PRO A 54 21.66 22.75 -59.87
CA PRO A 54 22.25 21.75 -58.98
C PRO A 54 22.76 22.33 -57.65
N ALA A 55 23.37 23.52 -57.66
CA ALA A 55 23.85 24.18 -56.44
C ALA A 55 22.70 24.55 -55.50
N VAL A 56 21.62 25.12 -56.06
CA VAL A 56 20.39 25.43 -55.31
C VAL A 56 19.72 24.16 -54.79
N ALA A 57 19.71 23.07 -55.58
CA ALA A 57 19.16 21.79 -55.16
C ALA A 57 19.93 21.18 -53.98
N ILE A 58 21.28 21.24 -53.99
CA ILE A 58 22.11 20.76 -52.87
C ILE A 58 21.84 21.57 -51.60
N ILE A 59 21.76 22.90 -51.70
CA ILE A 59 21.45 23.77 -50.56
C ILE A 59 20.04 23.47 -50.04
N GLY A 60 19.06 23.32 -50.93
CA GLY A 60 17.70 22.93 -50.57
C GLY A 60 17.65 21.58 -49.85
N ALA A 61 18.41 20.59 -50.31
CA ALA A 61 18.52 19.29 -49.65
C ALA A 61 19.15 19.39 -48.26
N LEU A 62 20.23 20.19 -48.09
CA LEU A 62 20.88 20.41 -46.79
C LEU A 62 19.96 21.13 -45.80
N LEU A 63 19.24 22.17 -46.24
CA LEU A 63 18.27 22.88 -45.40
C LEU A 63 17.10 21.98 -45.00
N THR A 64 16.61 21.17 -45.95
CA THR A 64 15.55 20.18 -45.69
C THR A 64 16.00 19.13 -44.69
N PHE A 65 17.22 18.60 -44.84
CA PHE A 65 17.81 17.68 -43.88
C PHE A 65 17.95 18.31 -42.49
N LEU A 66 18.43 19.56 -42.40
CA LEU A 66 18.55 20.27 -41.13
C LEU A 66 17.17 20.47 -40.46
N ALA A 67 16.14 20.83 -41.23
CA ALA A 67 14.77 20.96 -40.73
C ALA A 67 14.26 19.64 -40.16
N PHE A 68 14.45 18.52 -40.89
CA PHE A 68 14.08 17.19 -40.40
C PHE A 68 14.91 16.77 -39.18
N TYR A 69 16.18 17.13 -39.10
CA TYR A 69 17.01 16.83 -37.94
C TYR A 69 16.52 17.56 -36.68
N VAL A 70 16.20 18.85 -36.78
CA VAL A 70 15.60 19.62 -35.68
C VAL A 70 14.25 19.04 -35.28
N GLN A 71 13.41 18.68 -36.26
CA GLN A 71 12.12 18.03 -36.00
C GLN A 71 12.30 16.66 -35.32
N TYR A 72 13.29 15.87 -35.74
CA TYR A 72 13.64 14.60 -35.11
C TYR A 72 14.04 14.80 -33.65
N GLN A 73 14.89 15.79 -33.36
CA GLN A 73 15.29 16.13 -32.00
C GLN A 73 14.08 16.56 -31.14
N ALA A 74 13.21 17.42 -31.67
CA ALA A 74 11.99 17.85 -30.99
C ALA A 74 11.07 16.65 -30.69
N ASN A 75 10.93 15.71 -31.64
CA ASN A 75 10.16 14.49 -31.44
C ASN A 75 10.75 13.59 -30.35
N GLN A 76 12.08 13.54 -30.21
CA GLN A 76 12.72 12.78 -29.12
C GLN A 76 12.45 13.42 -27.76
N GLN A 77 12.53 14.76 -27.66
CA GLN A 77 12.16 15.47 -26.42
C GLN A 77 10.70 15.24 -26.08
N GLN A 78 9.80 15.37 -27.06
CA GLN A 78 8.37 15.14 -26.87
C GLN A 78 8.09 13.71 -26.38
N LYS A 79 8.80 12.69 -26.88
CA LYS A 79 8.68 11.30 -26.38
C LYS A 79 9.09 11.18 -24.91
N ALA A 80 10.16 11.87 -24.51
CA ALA A 80 10.61 11.88 -23.11
C ALA A 80 9.56 12.57 -22.21
N ASP A 81 9.07 13.74 -22.62
CA ASP A 81 8.05 14.50 -21.89
C ASP A 81 6.74 13.69 -21.75
N LEU A 82 6.29 13.03 -22.82
CA LEU A 82 5.11 12.16 -22.80
C LEU A 82 5.28 10.96 -21.88
N LYS A 83 6.50 10.41 -21.78
CA LYS A 83 6.79 9.32 -20.85
C LYS A 83 6.67 9.80 -19.40
N GLN A 84 7.25 10.95 -19.08
CA GLN A 84 7.15 11.53 -17.75
C GLN A 84 5.69 11.87 -17.40
N GLN A 85 4.96 12.52 -18.31
CA GLN A 85 3.53 12.80 -18.13
C GLN A 85 2.70 11.55 -17.86
N ARG A 86 3.04 10.43 -18.52
CA ARG A 86 2.36 9.15 -18.26
C ARG A 86 2.65 8.64 -16.85
N GLU A 87 3.89 8.75 -16.38
CA GLU A 87 4.26 8.35 -15.02
C GLU A 87 3.54 9.22 -13.97
N ASP A 88 3.52 10.53 -14.16
CA ASP A 88 2.81 11.47 -13.28
C ASP A 88 1.29 11.22 -13.29
N TRP A 89 0.71 10.96 -14.46
CA TRP A 89 -0.71 10.65 -14.60
C TRP A 89 -1.14 9.36 -13.87
N GLU A 90 -0.29 8.33 -13.86
CA GLU A 90 -0.56 7.12 -13.08
C GLU A 90 -0.58 7.41 -11.57
N ILE A 91 0.24 8.34 -11.08
CA ILE A 91 0.26 8.76 -9.67
C ILE A 91 -1.01 9.56 -9.34
N GLU A 92 -1.40 10.52 -10.18
CA GLU A 92 -2.64 11.30 -9.99
C GLU A 92 -3.89 10.40 -10.01
N ARG A 93 -3.93 9.44 -10.95
CA ARG A 93 -5.00 8.43 -11.02
C ARG A 93 -5.01 7.56 -9.78
N PHE A 94 -3.84 7.22 -9.25
CA PHE A 94 -3.70 6.50 -8.01
C PHE A 94 -4.28 7.27 -6.83
N GLU A 95 -3.88 8.53 -6.66
CA GLU A 95 -4.36 9.41 -5.58
C GLU A 95 -5.87 9.56 -5.64
N THR A 96 -6.41 9.84 -6.84
CA THR A 96 -7.87 9.95 -7.06
C THR A 96 -8.60 8.69 -6.61
N ARG A 97 -8.12 7.51 -7.04
CA ARG A 97 -8.74 6.23 -6.65
C ARG A 97 -8.57 5.95 -5.17
N PHE A 98 -7.42 6.26 -4.58
CA PHE A 98 -7.17 6.10 -3.15
C PHE A 98 -8.14 6.94 -2.32
N PHE A 99 -8.34 8.22 -2.65
CA PHE A 99 -9.28 9.08 -1.93
C PHE A 99 -10.73 8.65 -2.10
N GLU A 100 -11.11 8.12 -3.26
CA GLU A 100 -12.45 7.54 -3.47
C GLU A 100 -12.67 6.28 -2.62
N LEU A 101 -11.68 5.38 -2.56
CA LEU A 101 -11.72 4.20 -1.67
C LEU A 101 -11.82 4.63 -0.20
N LEU A 102 -11.08 5.67 0.19
CA LEU A 102 -11.13 6.20 1.56
C LEU A 102 -12.52 6.78 1.89
N LYS A 103 -13.14 7.48 0.94
CA LYS A 103 -14.49 8.02 1.07
C LYS A 103 -15.52 6.89 1.20
N LEU A 104 -15.50 5.91 0.30
CA LEU A 104 -16.35 4.73 0.35
C LEU A 104 -16.19 3.95 1.68
N HIS A 105 -14.98 3.91 2.24
CA HIS A 105 -14.74 3.28 3.54
C HIS A 105 -15.45 4.04 4.67
N LYS A 106 -15.35 5.38 4.68
CA LYS A 106 -16.07 6.21 5.65
C LYS A 106 -17.59 6.08 5.51
N GLU A 107 -18.09 5.97 4.28
CA GLU A 107 -19.51 5.71 4.00
C GLU A 107 -19.94 4.36 4.58
N ASN A 108 -19.21 3.28 4.27
CA ASN A 108 -19.46 1.95 4.85
C ASN A 108 -19.52 1.98 6.39
N VAL A 109 -18.58 2.68 7.04
CA VAL A 109 -18.58 2.82 8.50
C VAL A 109 -19.80 3.62 8.94
N SER A 110 -20.12 4.74 8.29
CA SER A 110 -21.27 5.57 8.67
C SER A 110 -22.62 4.87 8.54
N GLU A 111 -22.73 3.92 7.60
CA GLU A 111 -23.91 3.07 7.39
C GLU A 111 -23.99 1.90 8.39
N MET A 112 -22.92 1.63 9.15
CA MET A 112 -22.97 0.60 10.19
C MET A 112 -23.95 1.01 11.28
N GLU A 113 -24.92 0.13 11.53
CA GLU A 113 -25.96 0.33 12.52
C GLU A 113 -26.22 -0.98 13.24
N LEU A 114 -25.73 -1.06 14.48
CA LEU A 114 -25.87 -2.24 15.32
C LEU A 114 -27.22 -2.25 16.04
N VAL A 115 -27.66 -1.07 16.47
CA VAL A 115 -28.98 -0.86 17.08
C VAL A 115 -29.62 0.36 16.44
N ALA A 116 -30.84 0.15 15.91
CA ALA A 116 -31.60 1.16 15.20
C ALA A 116 -31.66 2.49 15.98
N GLY A 117 -31.10 3.55 15.40
CA GLY A 117 -31.08 4.90 15.95
C GLY A 117 -30.20 5.13 17.18
N LYS A 118 -29.51 4.10 17.71
CA LYS A 118 -28.76 4.19 18.98
C LYS A 118 -27.26 3.96 18.83
N ILE A 119 -26.87 2.86 18.20
CA ILE A 119 -25.46 2.46 18.07
C ILE A 119 -25.12 2.42 16.59
N LYS A 120 -24.34 3.42 16.15
CA LYS A 120 -24.00 3.64 14.74
C LYS A 120 -22.53 4.00 14.56
N GLY A 121 -22.05 3.82 13.34
CA GLY A 121 -20.73 4.31 12.94
C GLY A 121 -19.62 3.65 13.74
N LYS A 122 -18.61 4.46 14.08
CA LYS A 122 -17.45 4.03 14.87
C LYS A 122 -17.82 3.51 16.26
N LEU A 123 -18.90 4.01 16.86
CA LEU A 123 -19.35 3.57 18.18
C LEU A 123 -19.70 2.08 18.21
N SER A 124 -20.17 1.54 17.08
CA SER A 124 -20.47 0.10 16.93
C SER A 124 -19.28 -0.78 17.29
N PHE A 125 -18.05 -0.36 17.00
CA PHE A 125 -16.85 -1.15 17.28
C PHE A 125 -16.55 -1.32 18.77
N ASN A 126 -16.99 -0.39 19.64
CA ASN A 126 -16.86 -0.55 21.08
C ASN A 126 -17.73 -1.70 21.58
N TYR A 127 -19.00 -1.72 21.17
CA TYR A 127 -19.95 -2.77 21.55
C TYR A 127 -19.57 -4.13 20.96
N LEU A 128 -19.13 -4.16 19.70
CA LEU A 128 -18.62 -5.37 19.07
C LEU A 128 -17.41 -5.93 19.81
N PHE A 129 -16.50 -5.06 20.27
CA PHE A 129 -15.35 -5.47 21.05
C PHE A 129 -15.75 -6.01 22.43
N GLU A 130 -16.67 -5.33 23.13
CA GLU A 130 -17.19 -5.79 24.42
C GLU A 130 -17.84 -7.18 24.30
N GLU A 131 -18.68 -7.38 23.29
CA GLU A 131 -19.28 -8.68 22.99
C GLU A 131 -18.22 -9.75 22.71
N PHE A 132 -17.22 -9.44 21.88
CA PHE A 132 -16.13 -10.36 21.58
C PHE A 132 -15.34 -10.77 22.84
N ILE A 133 -15.02 -9.82 23.72
CA ILE A 133 -14.30 -10.11 24.98
C ILE A 133 -15.16 -10.93 25.95
N CYS A 134 -16.45 -10.64 26.05
CA CYS A 134 -17.38 -11.45 26.86
C CYS A 134 -17.42 -12.89 26.37
N LEU A 135 -17.52 -13.09 25.04
CA LEU A 135 -17.48 -14.41 24.44
C LEU A 135 -16.13 -15.10 24.67
N TYR A 136 -15.01 -14.38 24.49
CA TYR A 136 -13.67 -14.94 24.69
C TYR A 136 -13.49 -15.47 26.12
N LYS A 137 -13.88 -14.69 27.13
CA LYS A 137 -13.81 -15.11 28.54
C LYS A 137 -14.60 -16.39 28.80
N GLN A 138 -15.77 -16.51 28.17
CA GLN A 138 -16.61 -17.70 28.28
C GLN A 138 -15.98 -18.92 27.60
N VAL A 139 -15.48 -18.75 26.37
CA VAL A 139 -14.76 -19.81 25.64
C VAL A 139 -13.51 -20.24 26.41
N ASN A 140 -12.73 -19.31 26.93
CA ASN A 140 -11.50 -19.60 27.68
C ASN A 140 -11.80 -20.41 28.96
N LYS A 141 -12.86 -20.05 29.67
CA LYS A 141 -13.32 -20.84 30.83
C LYS A 141 -13.70 -22.26 30.45
N LEU A 142 -14.30 -22.48 29.27
CA LEU A 142 -14.61 -23.82 28.78
C LEU A 142 -13.35 -24.59 28.35
N VAL A 143 -12.35 -23.91 27.78
CA VAL A 143 -11.04 -24.49 27.47
C VAL A 143 -10.35 -24.99 28.73
N GLU A 144 -10.31 -24.17 29.79
CA GLU A 144 -9.73 -24.52 31.10
C GLU A 144 -10.40 -25.77 31.70
N ASN A 145 -11.72 -25.88 31.57
CA ASN A 145 -12.51 -27.00 32.11
C ASN A 145 -12.66 -28.20 31.15
N SER A 146 -12.15 -28.09 29.92
CA SER A 146 -12.27 -29.16 28.92
C SER A 146 -11.56 -30.44 29.37
N PRO A 147 -12.04 -31.64 29.00
CA PRO A 147 -11.32 -32.88 29.26
C PRO A 147 -10.10 -33.09 28.34
N GLU A 148 -9.89 -32.23 27.34
CA GLU A 148 -8.75 -32.32 26.42
C GLU A 148 -7.41 -32.23 27.20
N PRO A 149 -6.54 -33.27 27.10
CA PRO A 149 -5.27 -33.30 27.81
C PRO A 149 -4.30 -32.21 27.38
N ASP A 150 -4.25 -31.91 26.07
CA ASP A 150 -3.39 -30.88 25.51
C ASP A 150 -4.20 -29.66 25.08
N LYS A 151 -4.23 -28.66 25.96
CA LYS A 151 -4.94 -27.40 25.75
C LYS A 151 -4.45 -26.62 24.53
N SER A 152 -3.21 -26.87 24.08
CA SER A 152 -2.68 -26.18 22.89
C SER A 152 -3.43 -26.56 21.60
N ASN A 153 -4.13 -27.70 21.59
CA ASN A 153 -5.02 -28.10 20.50
C ASN A 153 -6.33 -27.29 20.43
N LEU A 154 -6.61 -26.45 21.42
CA LEU A 154 -7.83 -25.66 21.52
C LEU A 154 -7.52 -24.18 21.31
N ASN A 155 -7.84 -23.67 20.11
CA ASN A 155 -7.66 -22.26 19.83
C ASN A 155 -8.90 -21.44 20.23
N ALA A 156 -8.92 -20.99 21.49
CA ALA A 156 -9.99 -20.18 22.06
C ALA A 156 -10.28 -18.93 21.21
N ALA A 157 -9.24 -18.23 20.74
CA ALA A 157 -9.35 -17.00 19.97
C ALA A 157 -10.03 -17.24 18.61
N LYS A 158 -9.63 -18.31 17.91
CA LYS A 158 -10.22 -18.73 16.63
C LYS A 158 -11.70 -19.08 16.79
N ILE A 159 -12.04 -19.93 17.76
CA ILE A 159 -13.43 -20.32 18.02
C ILE A 159 -14.27 -19.09 18.36
N THR A 160 -13.78 -18.25 19.27
CA THR A 160 -14.45 -16.99 19.66
C THR A 160 -14.72 -16.12 18.45
N TYR A 161 -13.71 -15.87 17.61
CA TYR A 161 -13.86 -14.97 16.46
C TYR A 161 -14.82 -15.53 15.41
N LEU A 162 -14.76 -16.83 15.12
CA LEU A 162 -15.67 -17.46 14.16
C LEU A 162 -17.13 -17.40 14.62
N VAL A 163 -17.37 -17.69 15.90
CA VAL A 163 -18.71 -17.58 16.49
C VAL A 163 -19.18 -16.14 16.57
N PHE A 164 -18.33 -15.20 16.96
CA PHE A 164 -18.64 -13.77 16.95
C PHE A 164 -19.00 -13.26 15.54
N TYR A 165 -18.25 -13.69 14.53
CA TYR A 165 -18.41 -13.21 13.17
C TYR A 165 -19.63 -13.84 12.46
N TYR A 166 -19.83 -15.16 12.57
CA TYR A 166 -20.92 -15.85 11.89
C TYR A 166 -22.18 -16.04 12.73
N GLY A 167 -22.05 -16.05 14.06
CA GLY A 167 -23.10 -16.47 14.98
C GLY A 167 -23.21 -17.99 15.08
N VAL A 168 -24.21 -18.43 15.85
CA VAL A 168 -24.60 -19.85 15.97
C VAL A 168 -25.87 -20.12 15.17
N GLY A 169 -26.00 -21.33 14.62
CA GLY A 169 -27.15 -21.73 13.82
C GLY A 169 -26.75 -22.48 12.55
N LYS A 170 -27.65 -23.34 12.07
CA LYS A 170 -27.36 -24.31 10.99
C LYS A 170 -26.73 -23.69 9.74
N LEU A 171 -27.17 -22.49 9.31
CA LEU A 171 -26.61 -21.83 8.14
C LEU A 171 -25.23 -21.22 8.45
N ALA A 172 -25.11 -20.49 9.56
CA ALA A 172 -23.86 -19.86 9.99
C ALA A 172 -22.73 -20.89 10.16
N GLU A 173 -23.05 -22.00 10.84
CA GLU A 173 -22.14 -23.09 11.18
C GLU A 173 -21.47 -23.75 9.96
N THR A 174 -22.17 -23.81 8.81
CA THR A 174 -21.59 -24.37 7.57
C THR A 174 -20.35 -23.61 7.08
N SER A 175 -20.20 -22.34 7.48
CA SER A 175 -19.11 -21.48 7.03
C SER A 175 -17.81 -21.67 7.80
N TYR A 176 -17.84 -22.33 8.96
CA TYR A 176 -16.66 -22.42 9.84
C TYR A 176 -16.45 -23.77 10.54
N ILE A 177 -17.46 -24.64 10.64
CA ILE A 177 -17.26 -26.00 11.18
C ILE A 177 -16.13 -26.76 10.48
N PRO A 178 -15.98 -26.73 9.14
CA PRO A 178 -14.89 -27.43 8.46
C PRO A 178 -13.48 -26.99 8.87
N GLU A 179 -13.35 -25.80 9.45
CA GLU A 179 -12.08 -25.26 9.93
C GLU A 179 -11.68 -25.85 11.30
N PHE A 180 -12.59 -26.49 12.02
CA PHE A 180 -12.33 -27.00 13.37
C PHE A 180 -11.67 -28.38 13.35
N SER A 181 -10.67 -28.54 14.21
CA SER A 181 -10.23 -29.86 14.64
C SER A 181 -11.34 -30.55 15.44
N TRP A 182 -11.26 -31.88 15.62
CA TRP A 182 -12.27 -32.59 16.38
C TRP A 182 -12.39 -32.11 17.85
N PRO A 183 -11.29 -31.87 18.60
CA PRO A 183 -11.37 -31.23 19.92
C PRO A 183 -11.98 -29.82 19.89
N GLU A 184 -11.65 -29.00 18.88
CA GLU A 184 -12.24 -27.66 18.72
C GLU A 184 -13.75 -27.74 18.46
N TYR A 185 -14.21 -28.71 17.65
CA TYR A 185 -15.63 -28.93 17.39
C TYR A 185 -16.40 -29.34 18.65
N GLN A 186 -15.82 -30.23 19.47
CA GLN A 186 -16.45 -30.61 20.75
C GLN A 186 -16.59 -29.44 21.70
N LEU A 187 -15.52 -28.64 21.84
CA LEU A 187 -15.55 -27.41 22.62
C LEU A 187 -16.60 -26.43 22.07
N PHE A 188 -16.67 -26.28 20.74
CA PHE A 188 -17.68 -25.44 20.09
C PHE A 188 -19.11 -25.88 20.43
N GLU A 189 -19.41 -27.19 20.47
CA GLU A 189 -20.74 -27.68 20.84
C GLU A 189 -21.12 -27.28 22.27
N ASP A 190 -20.16 -27.24 23.20
CA ASP A 190 -20.39 -26.75 24.57
C ASP A 190 -20.55 -25.24 24.62
N VAL A 191 -19.75 -24.48 23.85
CA VAL A 191 -19.91 -23.04 23.67
C VAL A 191 -21.31 -22.72 23.13
N LYS A 192 -21.75 -23.44 22.09
CA LYS A 192 -23.05 -23.28 21.44
C LYS A 192 -24.20 -23.48 22.41
N LYS A 193 -24.19 -24.54 23.23
CA LYS A 193 -25.21 -24.76 24.27
C LYS A 193 -25.30 -23.56 25.20
N SER A 194 -24.15 -23.03 25.63
CA SER A 194 -24.10 -21.89 26.52
C SER A 194 -24.61 -20.60 25.87
N ILE A 195 -24.31 -20.36 24.58
CA ILE A 195 -24.81 -19.21 23.83
C ILE A 195 -26.33 -19.30 23.64
N LEU A 196 -26.85 -20.46 23.25
CA LEU A 196 -28.28 -20.65 23.04
C LEU A 196 -29.08 -20.40 24.33
N GLN A 197 -28.54 -20.83 25.48
CA GLN A 197 -29.13 -20.52 26.78
C GLN A 197 -29.14 -19.01 27.04
N GLN A 198 -28.05 -18.31 26.77
CA GLN A 198 -27.96 -16.85 26.97
C GLN A 198 -28.90 -16.08 26.04
N GLN A 199 -29.04 -16.52 24.79
CA GLN A 199 -30.00 -15.95 23.85
C GLN A 199 -31.45 -16.18 24.31
N GLN A 200 -31.74 -17.35 24.88
CA GLN A 200 -33.05 -17.63 25.46
C GLN A 200 -33.31 -16.75 26.69
N ASP A 201 -32.33 -16.60 27.58
CA ASP A 201 -32.39 -15.74 28.76
C ASP A 201 -32.55 -14.25 28.40
N TYR A 202 -31.97 -13.82 27.28
CA TYR A 202 -32.13 -12.47 26.74
C TYR A 202 -33.56 -12.22 26.25
N ILE A 203 -34.16 -13.18 25.53
CA ILE A 203 -35.54 -13.08 25.03
C ILE A 203 -36.55 -13.16 26.19
N TYR A 204 -36.29 -14.03 27.17
CA TYR A 204 -37.17 -14.29 28.31
C TYR A 204 -36.44 -14.05 29.65
N PRO A 205 -36.19 -12.78 30.01
CA PRO A 205 -35.42 -12.45 31.20
C PRO A 205 -36.15 -12.87 32.47
N SER A 206 -35.41 -13.51 33.37
CA SER A 206 -35.84 -13.95 34.69
C SER A 206 -35.07 -13.16 35.76
N LYS A 207 -35.50 -13.27 37.03
CA LYS A 207 -34.80 -12.57 38.12
C LYS A 207 -33.32 -12.93 38.29
N SER A 208 -32.89 -14.08 37.78
CA SER A 208 -31.52 -14.56 37.83
C SER A 208 -30.70 -14.25 36.57
N SER A 209 -31.32 -13.69 35.52
CA SER A 209 -30.68 -13.44 34.21
C SER A 209 -30.66 -11.97 33.79
N TRP A 210 -30.91 -11.02 34.72
CA TRP A 210 -30.93 -9.57 34.43
C TRP A 210 -29.67 -9.04 33.76
N GLN A 211 -28.51 -9.62 34.03
CA GLN A 211 -27.23 -9.24 33.40
C GLN A 211 -27.29 -9.30 31.86
N TRP A 212 -28.12 -10.19 31.30
CA TRP A 212 -28.29 -10.29 29.84
C TRP A 212 -29.22 -9.20 29.29
N ALA A 213 -30.13 -8.67 30.11
CA ALA A 213 -31.02 -7.57 29.71
C ALA A 213 -30.28 -6.22 29.53
N GLU A 214 -29.01 -6.13 29.95
CA GLU A 214 -28.16 -4.94 29.74
C GLU A 214 -27.59 -4.85 28.32
N TYR A 215 -27.52 -5.98 27.59
CA TYR A 215 -27.12 -5.98 26.19
C TYR A 215 -28.09 -5.14 25.35
N GLN A 216 -27.54 -4.29 24.49
CA GLN A 216 -28.35 -3.38 23.66
C GLN A 216 -28.96 -4.06 22.43
N TYR A 217 -28.51 -5.27 22.11
CA TYR A 217 -28.96 -6.11 20.99
C TYR A 217 -28.78 -7.59 21.36
N MET A 218 -29.36 -8.47 20.55
CA MET A 218 -29.25 -9.92 20.76
C MET A 218 -27.79 -10.37 20.70
N PRO A 219 -27.23 -10.91 21.79
CA PRO A 219 -25.82 -11.28 21.82
C PRO A 219 -25.53 -12.51 20.96
N TYR A 220 -24.34 -12.54 20.38
CA TYR A 220 -23.75 -13.68 19.65
C TYR A 220 -24.56 -14.12 18.41
N ASN A 221 -25.28 -13.18 17.80
CA ASN A 221 -26.09 -13.43 16.60
C ASN A 221 -25.29 -13.38 15.28
N GLY A 222 -24.00 -13.05 15.35
CA GLY A 222 -23.13 -12.93 14.18
C GLY A 222 -23.18 -11.56 13.51
N HIS A 223 -22.04 -11.11 13.00
CA HIS A 223 -21.83 -9.77 12.41
C HIS A 223 -21.27 -9.77 10.99
N SER A 224 -21.25 -10.93 10.34
CA SER A 224 -20.60 -11.16 9.04
C SER A 224 -21.10 -10.25 7.92
N THR A 225 -22.40 -9.93 7.89
CA THR A 225 -22.99 -9.05 6.87
C THR A 225 -22.39 -7.64 6.93
N MET A 226 -22.30 -7.07 8.14
CA MET A 226 -21.76 -5.73 8.36
C MET A 226 -20.23 -5.71 8.23
N LEU A 227 -19.55 -6.63 8.93
CA LEU A 227 -18.09 -6.64 9.01
C LEU A 227 -17.42 -7.16 7.72
N GLY A 228 -18.10 -8.02 6.97
CA GLY A 228 -17.51 -8.62 5.76
C GLY A 228 -17.25 -7.61 4.65
N THR A 229 -18.14 -6.65 4.43
CA THR A 229 -17.89 -5.58 3.45
C THR A 229 -16.80 -4.62 3.94
N TYR A 230 -16.80 -4.31 5.24
CA TYR A 230 -15.80 -3.46 5.88
C TYR A 230 -14.37 -4.01 5.74
N TYR A 231 -14.13 -5.26 6.15
CA TYR A 231 -12.79 -5.86 6.08
C TYR A 231 -12.32 -6.08 4.65
N ARG A 232 -13.20 -6.53 3.74
CA ARG A 232 -12.85 -6.67 2.32
C ARG A 232 -12.42 -5.34 1.73
N HIS A 233 -13.13 -4.26 2.04
CA HIS A 233 -12.78 -2.95 1.50
C HIS A 233 -11.44 -2.43 2.06
N LEU A 234 -11.20 -2.59 3.37
CA LEU A 234 -9.91 -2.28 3.98
C LEU A 234 -8.77 -3.08 3.34
N PHE A 235 -8.97 -4.38 3.13
CA PHE A 235 -7.96 -5.24 2.51
C PHE A 235 -7.65 -4.83 1.07
N GLN A 236 -8.68 -4.56 0.26
CA GLN A 236 -8.48 -4.16 -1.13
C GLN A 236 -7.77 -2.82 -1.23
N THR A 237 -8.09 -1.87 -0.36
CA THR A 237 -7.45 -0.56 -0.33
C THR A 237 -5.99 -0.65 0.11
N SER A 238 -5.70 -1.41 1.17
CA SER A 238 -4.33 -1.61 1.64
C SER A 238 -3.49 -2.33 0.58
N LYS A 239 -4.04 -3.37 -0.06
CA LYS A 239 -3.36 -4.09 -1.14
C LYS A 239 -3.10 -3.19 -2.33
N TYR A 240 -4.07 -2.37 -2.72
CA TYR A 240 -3.93 -1.41 -3.80
C TYR A 240 -2.75 -0.45 -3.58
N ILE A 241 -2.61 0.10 -2.37
CA ILE A 241 -1.50 0.99 -2.01
C ILE A 241 -0.16 0.25 -2.06
N ILE A 242 -0.10 -0.95 -1.46
CA ILE A 242 1.14 -1.70 -1.28
C ILE A 242 1.67 -2.24 -2.61
N THR A 243 0.80 -2.71 -3.50
CA THR A 243 1.21 -3.32 -4.77
C THR A 243 1.34 -2.35 -5.93
N PHE A 244 1.00 -1.06 -5.75
CA PHE A 244 1.07 -0.09 -6.84
C PHE A 244 2.51 0.07 -7.34
N PRO A 245 2.79 -0.15 -8.65
CA PRO A 245 4.15 -0.28 -9.17
C PRO A 245 4.84 1.07 -9.42
N HIS A 246 4.07 2.15 -9.64
CA HIS A 246 4.64 3.48 -9.93
C HIS A 246 5.11 4.21 -8.66
N ILE A 247 4.62 3.82 -7.47
CA ILE A 247 5.18 4.27 -6.19
C ILE A 247 6.21 3.23 -5.72
N LYS A 248 7.49 3.52 -5.93
CA LYS A 248 8.59 2.62 -5.54
C LYS A 248 9.05 2.83 -4.11
N ASP A 249 8.96 4.07 -3.61
CA ASP A 249 9.41 4.41 -2.26
C ASP A 249 8.46 3.82 -1.20
N PRO A 250 8.92 2.90 -0.34
CA PRO A 250 8.11 2.34 0.74
C PRO A 250 7.66 3.39 1.76
N GLU A 251 8.40 4.50 1.95
CA GLU A 251 7.99 5.55 2.89
C GLU A 251 6.79 6.33 2.34
N VAL A 252 6.69 6.52 1.02
CA VAL A 252 5.50 7.11 0.38
C VAL A 252 4.28 6.20 0.57
N LYS A 253 4.43 4.88 0.33
CA LYS A 253 3.37 3.88 0.61
C LYS A 253 2.96 3.89 2.09
N TYR A 254 3.93 4.01 2.99
CA TYR A 254 3.67 4.16 4.41
C TYR A 254 2.82 5.39 4.73
N GLN A 255 3.03 6.53 4.07
CA GLN A 255 2.19 7.72 4.27
C GLN A 255 0.73 7.48 3.84
N TYR A 256 0.49 6.80 2.71
CA TYR A 256 -0.88 6.45 2.29
C TYR A 256 -1.57 5.50 3.26
N ILE A 257 -0.88 4.43 3.68
CA ILE A 257 -1.40 3.51 4.71
C ILE A 257 -1.63 4.23 6.03
N ARG A 258 -0.78 5.20 6.39
CA ARG A 258 -0.98 6.07 7.55
C ARG A 258 -2.24 6.92 7.41
N THR A 259 -2.44 7.61 6.28
CA THR A 259 -3.64 8.41 6.03
C THR A 259 -4.92 7.57 6.16
N MET A 260 -4.86 6.33 5.66
CA MET A 260 -5.93 5.35 5.83
C MET A 260 -6.11 4.95 7.30
N ARG A 261 -5.04 4.53 7.99
CA ARG A 261 -5.05 4.17 9.42
C ARG A 261 -5.65 5.27 10.28
N ASP A 262 -5.29 6.52 10.00
CA ASP A 262 -5.73 7.68 10.77
C ASP A 262 -7.25 7.93 10.63
N GLN A 263 -7.94 7.25 9.70
CA GLN A 263 -9.41 7.21 9.64
C GLN A 263 -10.04 6.16 10.56
N LEU A 264 -9.30 5.15 11.02
CA LEU A 264 -9.80 4.07 11.87
C LEU A 264 -9.65 4.44 13.36
N SER A 265 -10.67 4.14 14.16
CA SER A 265 -10.57 4.13 15.61
C SER A 265 -9.65 3.01 16.13
N GLU A 266 -9.25 3.10 17.39
CA GLU A 266 -8.43 2.08 18.05
C GLU A 266 -9.12 0.70 18.05
N PHE A 267 -10.43 0.67 18.33
CA PHE A 267 -11.23 -0.56 18.29
C PHE A 267 -11.44 -1.09 16.87
N GLU A 268 -11.51 -0.22 15.85
CA GLU A 268 -11.50 -0.63 14.44
C GLU A 268 -10.20 -1.36 14.06
N GLN A 269 -9.04 -0.84 14.50
CA GLN A 269 -7.74 -1.48 14.27
C GLN A 269 -7.63 -2.82 15.02
N LEU A 270 -8.19 -2.90 16.22
CA LEU A 270 -8.23 -4.12 17.01
C LEU A 270 -9.11 -5.21 16.38
N MET A 271 -10.33 -4.84 15.96
CA MET A 271 -11.24 -5.77 15.29
C MET A 271 -10.66 -6.24 13.94
N LEU A 272 -9.97 -5.35 13.22
CA LEU A 272 -9.21 -5.71 12.02
C LEU A 272 -8.10 -6.72 12.34
N TYR A 273 -7.36 -6.54 13.43
CA TYR A 273 -6.33 -7.49 13.86
C TYR A 273 -6.92 -8.89 14.08
N PHE A 274 -8.03 -9.00 14.84
CA PHE A 274 -8.67 -10.30 15.07
C PHE A 274 -9.15 -10.96 13.77
N ASN A 275 -9.73 -10.18 12.86
CA ASN A 275 -10.12 -10.68 11.54
C ASN A 275 -8.92 -11.23 10.77
N ALA A 276 -7.88 -10.41 10.65
CA ALA A 276 -6.69 -10.71 9.88
C ALA A 276 -5.96 -11.94 10.41
N THR A 277 -5.73 -12.04 11.72
CA THR A 277 -4.96 -13.16 12.29
C THR A 277 -5.72 -14.47 12.29
N THR A 278 -7.05 -14.42 12.28
CA THR A 278 -7.88 -15.63 12.24
C THR A 278 -7.95 -16.20 10.83
N TRP A 279 -8.11 -15.35 9.80
CA TRP A 279 -8.39 -15.80 8.43
C TRP A 279 -7.20 -15.70 7.49
N PHE A 280 -6.47 -14.58 7.53
CA PHE A 280 -5.50 -14.20 6.49
C PHE A 280 -4.20 -13.63 7.09
N PRO A 281 -3.53 -14.36 8.01
CA PRO A 281 -2.39 -13.80 8.75
C PRO A 281 -1.22 -13.44 7.81
N LYS A 282 -1.00 -14.20 6.73
CA LYS A 282 0.10 -13.98 5.79
C LYS A 282 -0.17 -12.78 4.87
N GLU A 283 -1.42 -12.62 4.46
CA GLU A 283 -1.84 -11.58 3.52
C GLU A 283 -1.79 -10.19 4.15
N TRP A 284 -2.02 -10.09 5.46
CA TRP A 284 -1.97 -8.83 6.22
C TRP A 284 -0.59 -8.52 6.82
N GLU A 285 0.32 -9.49 6.89
CA GLU A 285 1.61 -9.34 7.58
C GLU A 285 2.39 -8.12 7.10
N GLU A 286 2.52 -7.93 5.78
CA GLU A 286 3.26 -6.79 5.22
C GLU A 286 2.62 -5.45 5.61
N ALA A 287 1.29 -5.36 5.55
CA ALA A 287 0.55 -4.15 5.92
C ALA A 287 0.71 -3.82 7.41
N PHE A 288 0.65 -4.83 8.29
CA PHE A 288 0.74 -4.65 9.74
C PHE A 288 2.17 -4.35 10.19
N THR A 289 3.17 -4.98 9.57
CA THR A 289 4.57 -4.88 9.99
C THR A 289 5.30 -3.74 9.28
N SER A 290 5.43 -3.82 7.95
CA SER A 290 6.21 -2.87 7.14
C SER A 290 5.56 -1.50 7.09
N TYR A 291 4.23 -1.47 6.97
CA TYR A 291 3.46 -0.22 6.85
C TYR A 291 2.72 0.19 8.13
N ARG A 292 2.82 -0.61 9.21
CA ARG A 292 2.27 -0.30 10.55
C ARG A 292 0.81 0.09 10.50
N PHE A 293 0.01 -0.68 9.75
CA PHE A 293 -1.39 -0.34 9.52
C PHE A 293 -2.26 -0.38 10.79
N ILE A 294 -1.86 -1.17 11.79
CA ILE A 294 -2.54 -1.30 13.08
C ILE A 294 -1.74 -0.70 14.24
N LYS A 295 -1.02 0.40 13.98
CA LYS A 295 -0.12 1.04 14.97
C LYS A 295 -0.83 1.49 16.26
N ASN A 296 -2.10 1.87 16.18
CA ASN A 296 -2.85 2.49 17.29
C ASN A 296 -3.83 1.50 17.95
N ILE A 297 -3.54 0.19 17.95
CA ILE A 297 -4.34 -0.77 18.72
C ILE A 297 -4.25 -0.45 20.22
N PRO A 298 -5.37 -0.52 20.97
CA PRO A 298 -5.40 -0.20 22.38
C PRO A 298 -4.99 -1.42 23.23
N LEU A 299 -3.69 -1.72 23.28
CA LEU A 299 -3.16 -2.95 23.91
C LEU A 299 -3.55 -3.13 25.38
N GLN A 300 -3.80 -2.04 26.11
CA GLN A 300 -4.21 -2.07 27.51
C GLN A 300 -5.60 -2.67 27.78
N HIS A 301 -6.43 -2.80 26.75
CA HIS A 301 -7.81 -3.30 26.88
C HIS A 301 -7.96 -4.77 26.46
N ILE A 302 -6.87 -5.40 26.02
CA ILE A 302 -6.89 -6.75 25.43
C ILE A 302 -6.28 -7.74 26.44
N PRO A 303 -6.87 -8.93 26.62
CA PRO A 303 -6.21 -10.03 27.32
C PRO A 303 -4.81 -10.32 26.75
N GLU A 304 -3.86 -10.70 27.60
CA GLU A 304 -2.46 -10.90 27.19
C GLU A 304 -2.34 -11.94 26.08
N GLU A 305 -3.13 -13.00 26.15
CA GLU A 305 -3.18 -14.12 25.21
C GLU A 305 -3.69 -13.72 23.82
N LEU A 306 -4.43 -12.62 23.74
CA LEU A 306 -4.95 -12.06 22.50
C LEU A 306 -4.06 -10.94 21.96
N SER A 307 -3.04 -10.52 22.71
CA SER A 307 -2.20 -9.39 22.39
C SER A 307 -1.38 -9.63 21.11
N PRO A 308 -1.25 -8.64 20.21
CA PRO A 308 -0.35 -8.72 19.06
C PRO A 308 1.14 -8.68 19.44
N ILE A 309 1.50 -8.39 20.71
CA ILE A 309 2.88 -8.20 21.14
C ILE A 309 3.74 -9.44 20.87
N GLU A 310 3.33 -10.60 21.36
CA GLU A 310 4.09 -11.84 21.17
C GLU A 310 4.18 -12.20 19.69
N ARG A 311 3.04 -12.15 18.99
CA ARG A 311 2.94 -12.47 17.55
C ARG A 311 3.88 -11.63 16.69
N TYR A 312 4.02 -10.33 16.98
CA TYR A 312 4.84 -9.41 16.20
C TYR A 312 6.13 -8.98 16.90
N GLN A 313 6.54 -9.69 17.96
CA GLN A 313 7.70 -9.33 18.78
C GLN A 313 8.97 -9.19 17.95
N GLU A 314 9.24 -10.15 17.05
CA GLU A 314 10.43 -10.11 16.19
C GLU A 314 10.44 -8.86 15.29
N PHE A 315 9.29 -8.51 14.71
CA PHE A 315 9.15 -7.31 13.88
C PHE A 315 9.31 -6.01 14.70
N MET A 316 8.76 -5.97 15.91
CA MET A 316 8.93 -4.85 16.84
C MET A 316 10.41 -4.60 17.12
N ILE A 317 11.16 -5.66 17.43
CA ILE A 317 12.58 -5.61 17.76
C ILE A 317 13.41 -5.20 16.55
N LYS A 318 13.20 -5.84 15.40
CA LYS A 318 13.91 -5.49 14.15
C LYS A 318 13.66 -4.04 13.76
N LEU A 319 12.42 -3.56 13.84
CA LEU A 319 12.07 -2.18 13.52
C LEU A 319 12.72 -1.19 14.51
N TRP A 320 12.75 -1.52 15.80
CA TRP A 320 13.39 -0.71 16.82
C TRP A 320 14.90 -0.63 16.61
N LEU A 321 15.57 -1.76 16.44
CA LEU A 321 17.02 -1.83 16.25
C LEU A 321 17.50 -1.14 14.97
N THR A 322 16.76 -1.28 13.85
CA THR A 322 17.21 -0.79 12.54
C THR A 322 16.75 0.63 12.23
N LYS A 323 15.57 1.04 12.72
CA LYS A 323 14.96 2.34 12.38
C LYS A 323 14.65 3.23 13.60
N LYS A 324 14.87 2.75 14.83
CA LYS A 324 14.47 3.43 16.08
C LYS A 324 13.00 3.87 16.07
N LYS A 325 12.14 3.05 15.44
CA LYS A 325 10.70 3.26 15.32
C LYS A 325 9.98 2.16 16.12
N ARG A 326 8.84 2.49 16.72
CA ARG A 326 7.93 1.52 17.34
C ARG A 326 6.94 0.98 16.31
N LEU A 327 6.53 -0.28 16.49
CA LEU A 327 5.52 -0.93 15.66
C LEU A 327 4.12 -0.50 16.13
N PHE A 328 3.87 -0.61 17.44
CA PHE A 328 2.67 -0.09 18.10
C PHE A 328 3.01 1.16 18.92
N GLU A 329 2.02 2.03 19.10
CA GLU A 329 2.17 3.26 19.88
C GLU A 329 2.52 2.95 21.35
N VAL A 330 1.71 2.09 21.97
CA VAL A 330 1.90 1.59 23.32
C VAL A 330 2.36 0.14 23.23
N GLN A 331 3.66 -0.13 23.25
CA GLN A 331 4.23 -1.50 23.13
C GLN A 331 5.10 -1.93 24.32
N GLY A 332 5.01 -1.21 25.44
CA GLY A 332 5.80 -1.48 26.64
C GLY A 332 7.29 -1.09 26.52
N ASP A 333 8.09 -1.66 27.43
CA ASP A 333 9.53 -1.47 27.51
C ASP A 333 10.26 -2.37 26.50
N ILE A 334 10.51 -1.81 25.32
CA ILE A 334 11.14 -2.53 24.21
C ILE A 334 12.58 -2.93 24.52
N ASP A 335 13.31 -2.18 25.37
CA ASP A 335 14.71 -2.46 25.66
C ASP A 335 14.88 -3.78 26.41
N LYS A 336 13.97 -4.08 27.36
CA LYS A 336 13.94 -5.38 28.04
C LYS A 336 13.74 -6.54 27.07
N VAL A 337 12.81 -6.38 26.14
CA VAL A 337 12.47 -7.41 25.15
C VAL A 337 13.62 -7.62 24.17
N VAL A 338 14.30 -6.54 23.75
CA VAL A 338 15.44 -6.59 22.84
C VAL A 338 16.61 -7.36 23.44
N ASN A 339 16.97 -7.11 24.70
CA ASN A 339 18.11 -7.79 25.33
C ASN A 339 17.90 -9.31 25.40
N ILE A 340 16.71 -9.75 25.85
CA ILE A 340 16.34 -11.18 25.90
C ILE A 340 16.39 -11.81 24.50
N TRP A 341 15.95 -11.07 23.48
CA TRP A 341 15.95 -11.55 22.11
C TRP A 341 17.36 -11.64 21.51
N ILE A 342 18.25 -10.69 21.80
CA ILE A 342 19.65 -10.75 21.36
C ILE A 342 20.34 -12.00 21.92
N ASP A 343 20.10 -12.32 23.19
CA ASP A 343 20.67 -13.51 23.83
C ASP A 343 20.13 -14.82 23.22
N SER A 344 18.89 -14.79 22.74
CA SER A 344 18.18 -15.94 22.19
C SER A 344 18.44 -16.15 20.68
N TYR A 345 18.70 -15.07 19.95
CA TYR A 345 18.90 -15.06 18.48
C TYR A 345 20.13 -14.22 18.06
N PRO A 346 21.31 -14.50 18.62
CA PRO A 346 22.50 -13.67 18.39
C PRO A 346 22.94 -13.72 16.91
N GLU A 347 22.70 -14.82 16.20
CA GLU A 347 22.96 -14.98 14.77
C GLU A 347 22.15 -14.02 13.90
N ILE A 348 20.90 -13.72 14.27
CA ILE A 348 20.09 -12.75 13.55
C ILE A 348 20.61 -11.34 13.85
N TYR A 349 20.87 -11.04 15.13
CA TYR A 349 21.32 -9.72 15.57
C TYR A 349 22.58 -9.23 14.84
N ILE A 350 23.60 -10.09 14.68
CA ILE A 350 24.87 -9.72 14.03
C ILE A 350 24.73 -9.36 12.54
N THR A 351 23.64 -9.77 11.89
CA THR A 351 23.37 -9.46 10.47
C THR A 351 22.63 -8.13 10.27
N LEU A 352 22.06 -7.57 11.33
CA LEU A 352 21.23 -6.37 11.24
C LEU A 352 22.08 -5.11 11.05
N LYS A 353 21.58 -4.15 10.27
CA LYS A 353 22.14 -2.79 10.23
C LYS A 353 21.57 -1.98 11.38
N ILE A 354 22.25 -1.98 12.53
CA ILE A 354 21.80 -1.28 13.73
C ILE A 354 21.81 0.23 13.53
N HIS A 355 20.75 0.90 13.99
CA HIS A 355 20.62 2.34 13.92
C HIS A 355 21.70 3.03 14.79
N PRO A 356 22.42 4.05 14.28
CA PRO A 356 23.53 4.69 15.01
C PRO A 356 23.14 5.31 16.36
N GLY A 357 21.85 5.58 16.55
CA GLY A 357 21.28 6.12 17.78
C GLY A 357 21.13 5.12 18.93
N HIS A 358 21.53 3.86 18.75
CA HIS A 358 21.57 2.82 19.78
C HIS A 358 23.01 2.56 20.21
N LYS A 359 23.37 3.04 21.41
CA LYS A 359 24.71 2.86 22.01
C LYS A 359 24.72 1.93 23.22
N ASN A 360 23.53 1.55 23.67
CA ASN A 360 23.24 0.78 24.87
C ASN A 360 23.16 -0.73 24.62
N TYR A 361 23.16 -1.17 23.36
CA TYR A 361 23.18 -2.60 23.02
C TYR A 361 24.60 -3.11 22.82
N PRO A 362 24.84 -4.42 23.06
CA PRO A 362 26.13 -5.05 22.81
C PRO A 362 26.62 -4.80 21.38
N SER A 363 27.93 -4.61 21.22
CA SER A 363 28.50 -4.49 19.87
C SER A 363 28.35 -5.82 19.13
N GLN A 364 28.09 -5.76 17.82
CA GLN A 364 27.93 -6.98 17.03
C GLN A 364 29.22 -7.83 17.00
N SER A 365 30.40 -7.22 17.16
CA SER A 365 31.66 -7.93 17.33
C SER A 365 31.73 -8.70 18.66
N ASP A 366 31.26 -8.10 19.76
CA ASP A 366 31.28 -8.75 21.07
C ASP A 366 30.30 -9.93 21.09
N VAL A 367 29.10 -9.75 20.53
CA VAL A 367 28.10 -10.83 20.41
C VAL A 367 28.67 -11.96 19.56
N LYS A 368 29.31 -11.66 18.43
CA LYS A 368 29.94 -12.67 17.58
C LYS A 368 31.04 -13.44 18.31
N HIS A 369 31.89 -12.75 19.06
CA HIS A 369 32.95 -13.40 19.84
C HIS A 369 32.36 -14.34 20.91
N LEU A 370 31.30 -13.93 21.61
CA LEU A 370 30.61 -14.77 22.60
C LEU A 370 29.94 -16.00 21.96
N MET A 371 29.36 -15.85 20.77
CA MET A 371 28.82 -16.98 20.00
C MET A 371 29.92 -17.96 19.63
N ASP A 372 31.06 -17.46 19.12
CA ASP A 372 32.19 -18.30 18.74
C ASP A 372 32.72 -19.07 19.95
N MET A 373 32.82 -18.44 21.14
CA MET A 373 33.22 -19.13 22.36
C MET A 373 32.26 -20.25 22.79
N ARG A 374 30.94 -20.04 22.69
CA ARG A 374 29.92 -21.06 23.03
C ARG A 374 29.93 -22.26 22.08
N ASN A 375 30.33 -22.07 20.83
CA ASN A 375 30.40 -23.15 19.85
C ASN A 375 31.65 -24.04 20.02
N TRP A 376 32.61 -23.62 20.84
CA TRP A 376 33.86 -24.34 21.11
C TRP A 376 33.83 -25.08 22.46
N SER A 377 32.85 -24.78 23.31
CA SER A 377 32.55 -25.48 24.57
C SER A 377 31.46 -26.53 24.35
#